data_AF-A0A1V4V5N8-F1
#
_entry.id   AF-A0A1V4V5N8-F1
#
_cell.length_a   1.000
_cell.length_b   1.000
_cell.length_c   1.000
_cell.angle_alpha   90.00
_cell.angle_beta   90.00
_cell.angle_gamma   90.00
#
_symmetry.space_group_name_H-M   'P 1'
#
loop_
_entity.id
_entity.type
_entity.pdbx_description
1 polymer ?
#
loop_
_entity_poly.entity_id
_entity_poly.type
_entity_poly.pdbx_seq_one_letter_code
_entity_poly.pdbx_strand_id
1 'polypeptide(L)'
;MSRPLWIVIPFKFSDCKSRLADCLSPSERMGLAMAMLQDVLEAVAGRGRITIISRPGFLAQGWGGGAEVRISDLDLNEALNEMIGEQAKGWAEDMLIVMADLALLQPEDIDAISAIPGDVVLAPGRGGGTNMILMRSPAFRTCYRGISFPKHQKMALDLGLTAGYFYSYRAGCDIDEPSDLVELVLHGRGRSACLAREMKLVDI
;
A
#
# COMPACT_ATOMS: atom_id res chain seq x y z
N MET A 1 23.37 -10.37 -3.97
CA MET A 1 23.08 -9.44 -2.87
C MET A 1 21.80 -8.73 -3.22
N SER A 2 20.81 -8.70 -2.33
CA SER A 2 19.57 -7.93 -2.53
C SER A 2 19.91 -6.44 -2.58
N ARG A 3 19.25 -5.69 -3.47
CA ARG A 3 19.37 -4.23 -3.50
C ARG A 3 18.70 -3.65 -2.24
N PRO A 4 19.07 -2.43 -1.82
CA PRO A 4 18.28 -1.69 -0.86
C PRO A 4 16.82 -1.55 -1.34
N LEU A 5 15.91 -1.43 -0.38
CA LEU A 5 14.49 -1.32 -0.67
C LEU A 5 14.06 0.15 -0.65
N TRP A 6 13.32 0.55 -1.68
CA TRP A 6 12.58 1.81 -1.71
C TRP A 6 11.08 1.51 -1.59
N ILE A 7 10.48 1.92 -0.48
CA ILE A 7 9.10 1.65 -0.15
C ILE A 7 8.26 2.88 -0.51
N VAL A 8 7.30 2.68 -1.42
CA VAL A 8 6.42 3.74 -1.91
C VAL A 8 5.00 3.45 -1.46
N ILE A 9 4.40 4.42 -0.75
CA ILE A 9 3.07 4.30 -0.16
C ILE A 9 2.15 5.33 -0.82
N PRO A 10 1.29 4.91 -1.76
CA PRO A 10 0.28 5.80 -2.31
C PRO A 10 -0.80 6.10 -1.27
N PHE A 11 -1.02 7.38 -1.01
CA PHE A 11 -2.03 7.83 -0.06
C PHE A 11 -2.90 8.92 -0.67
N LYS A 12 -4.22 8.75 -0.58
CA LYS A 12 -5.19 9.77 -0.95
C LYS A 12 -5.98 10.17 0.28
N PHE A 13 -5.78 11.41 0.73
CA PHE A 13 -6.46 11.93 1.92
C PHE A 13 -7.86 12.49 1.60
N SER A 14 -8.06 13.10 0.41
CA SER A 14 -9.37 13.64 0.00
C SER A 14 -10.33 12.55 -0.47
N ASP A 15 -11.60 12.64 -0.04
CA ASP A 15 -12.67 11.66 -0.32
C ASP A 15 -12.24 10.21 -0.03
N CYS A 16 -11.40 10.02 0.98
CA CYS A 16 -10.90 8.71 1.36
C CYS A 16 -12.02 7.83 1.90
N LYS A 17 -11.86 6.52 1.69
CA LYS A 17 -12.74 5.47 2.20
C LYS A 17 -14.21 5.71 1.91
N SER A 18 -14.54 6.24 0.72
CA SER A 18 -15.90 6.66 0.36
C SER A 18 -16.95 5.56 0.45
N ARG A 19 -16.56 4.29 0.33
CA ARG A 19 -17.44 3.13 0.55
C ARG A 19 -17.83 2.91 2.02
N LEU A 20 -17.15 3.56 2.96
CA LEU A 20 -17.52 3.60 4.38
C LEU A 20 -18.47 4.76 4.70
N ALA A 21 -18.95 5.52 3.71
CA ALA A 21 -19.77 6.71 3.97
C ALA A 21 -21.12 6.41 4.63
N ASP A 22 -21.61 5.17 4.50
CA ASP A 22 -22.87 4.74 5.13
C ASP A 22 -22.73 4.52 6.65
N CYS A 23 -21.50 4.29 7.15
CA CYS A 23 -21.24 4.02 8.57
C CYS A 23 -20.29 5.01 9.24
N LEU A 24 -19.56 5.83 8.47
CA LEU A 24 -18.59 6.81 8.98
C LEU A 24 -18.81 8.20 8.39
N SER A 25 -18.76 9.21 9.24
CA SER A 25 -18.71 10.62 8.84
C SER A 25 -17.42 10.95 8.09
N PRO A 26 -17.37 12.05 7.31
CA PRO A 26 -16.15 12.46 6.61
C PRO A 26 -14.92 12.60 7.51
N SER A 27 -15.08 13.12 8.73
CA SER A 27 -13.99 13.27 9.71
C SER A 27 -13.50 11.93 10.25
N GLU A 28 -14.41 10.98 10.48
CA GLU A 28 -14.05 9.63 10.95
C GLU A 28 -13.33 8.84 9.86
N ARG A 29 -13.78 8.94 8.60
CA ARG A 29 -13.09 8.33 7.45
C ARG A 29 -11.68 8.87 7.28
N MET A 30 -11.51 10.19 7.40
CA MET A 30 -10.19 10.83 7.38
C MET A 30 -9.32 10.33 8.54
N GLY A 31 -9.84 10.33 9.76
CA GLY A 31 -9.13 9.85 10.94
C GLY A 31 -8.67 8.40 10.77
N LEU A 32 -9.55 7.53 10.26
CA LEU A 32 -9.24 6.14 9.99
C LEU A 32 -8.16 5.99 8.90
N ALA A 33 -8.29 6.69 7.77
CA ALA A 33 -7.29 6.66 6.70
C ALA A 33 -5.89 7.11 7.19
N MET A 34 -5.83 8.17 7.99
CA MET A 34 -4.58 8.67 8.57
C MET A 34 -3.98 7.67 9.57
N ALA A 35 -4.82 7.04 10.40
CA ALA A 35 -4.38 6.03 11.35
C ALA A 35 -3.83 4.77 10.63
N MET A 36 -4.48 4.33 9.55
CA MET A 36 -3.99 3.21 8.74
C MET A 36 -2.65 3.52 8.07
N LEU A 37 -2.48 4.74 7.53
CA LEU A 37 -1.20 5.16 6.99
C LEU A 37 -0.09 5.11 8.07
N GLN A 38 -0.37 5.54 9.30
CA GLN A 38 0.60 5.41 10.40
C GLN A 38 0.93 3.95 10.73
N ASP A 39 -0.06 3.07 10.73
CA ASP A 39 0.15 1.65 10.98
C ASP A 39 1.01 1.00 9.86
N VAL A 40 0.78 1.37 8.59
CA VAL A 40 1.63 0.94 7.47
C VAL A 40 3.06 1.49 7.60
N LEU A 41 3.21 2.76 7.96
CA LEU A 41 4.52 3.38 8.18
C LEU A 41 5.31 2.69 9.29
N GLU A 42 4.66 2.27 10.37
CA GLU A 42 5.28 1.48 11.43
C GLU A 42 5.69 0.09 10.96
N ALA A 43 4.86 -0.58 10.17
CA ALA A 43 5.20 -1.88 9.60
C ALA A 43 6.44 -1.81 8.69
N VAL A 44 6.58 -0.73 7.91
CA VAL A 44 7.71 -0.57 6.97
C VAL A 44 8.95 0.09 7.57
N ALA A 45 8.87 0.61 8.80
CA ALA A 45 9.94 1.35 9.44
C ALA A 45 11.25 0.54 9.53
N GLY A 46 12.36 1.17 9.13
CA GLY A 46 13.71 0.57 9.21
C GLY A 46 14.05 -0.45 8.10
N ARG A 47 13.16 -0.66 7.13
CA ARG A 47 13.34 -1.67 6.06
C ARG A 47 13.79 -1.11 4.72
N GLY A 48 13.80 0.21 4.58
CA GLY A 48 14.12 0.88 3.34
C GLY A 48 13.89 2.38 3.42
N ARG A 49 14.23 3.09 2.34
CA ARG A 49 13.82 4.48 2.16
C ARG A 49 12.32 4.53 1.93
N ILE A 50 11.61 5.43 2.59
CA ILE A 50 10.14 5.49 2.51
C ILE A 50 9.72 6.77 1.81
N THR A 51 8.82 6.66 0.83
CA THR A 51 8.18 7.80 0.16
C THR A 51 6.67 7.62 0.18
N ILE A 52 5.95 8.59 0.76
CA ILE A 52 4.50 8.70 0.65
C ILE A 52 4.22 9.55 -0.59
N ILE A 53 3.46 9.01 -1.55
CA ILE A 53 2.98 9.80 -2.68
C ILE A 53 1.52 10.19 -2.47
N SER A 54 1.24 11.49 -2.60
CA SER A 54 -0.08 12.06 -2.33
C SER A 54 -0.40 13.26 -3.22
N ARG A 55 -1.66 13.69 -3.19
CA ARG A 55 -2.19 14.85 -3.94
C ARG A 55 -1.89 16.16 -3.19
N PRO A 56 -1.98 17.34 -3.83
CA PRO A 56 -1.80 18.62 -3.14
C PRO A 56 -2.71 18.78 -1.93
N GLY A 57 -2.18 19.44 -0.90
CA GLY A 57 -2.86 19.66 0.39
C GLY A 57 -2.53 18.63 1.47
N PHE A 58 -1.79 17.57 1.12
CA PHE A 58 -1.26 16.62 2.11
C PHE A 58 -0.06 17.20 2.86
N LEU A 59 0.01 16.95 4.16
CA LEU A 59 1.07 17.49 5.02
C LEU A 59 2.41 16.80 4.75
N ALA A 60 3.44 17.58 4.48
CA ALA A 60 4.78 17.08 4.16
C ALA A 60 5.59 16.57 5.37
N GLN A 61 5.13 16.83 6.60
CA GLN A 61 5.85 16.52 7.84
C GLN A 61 4.91 15.90 8.88
N GLY A 62 5.50 15.27 9.90
CA GLY A 62 4.76 14.69 11.03
C GLY A 62 4.47 13.19 10.92
N TRP A 63 5.05 12.51 9.93
CA TRP A 63 4.79 11.09 9.65
C TRP A 63 5.73 10.11 10.35
N GLY A 64 6.78 10.61 11.01
CA GLY A 64 7.78 9.78 11.68
C GLY A 64 8.59 8.90 10.70
N GLY A 65 9.51 8.09 11.23
CA GLY A 65 10.19 7.03 10.47
C GLY A 65 11.06 7.46 9.29
N GLY A 66 11.31 8.77 9.10
CA GLY A 66 12.09 9.27 7.97
C GLY A 66 11.36 9.24 6.63
N ALA A 67 10.03 9.13 6.63
CA ALA A 67 9.24 9.11 5.39
C ALA A 67 9.28 10.47 4.69
N GLU A 68 9.67 10.46 3.40
CA GLU A 68 9.60 11.61 2.52
C GLU A 68 8.19 11.71 1.92
N VAL A 69 7.69 12.93 1.72
CA VAL A 69 6.39 13.14 1.05
C VAL A 69 6.64 13.70 -0.35
N ARG A 70 6.13 13.01 -1.36
CA ARG A 70 6.09 13.51 -2.75
C ARG A 70 4.66 13.91 -3.10
N ILE A 71 4.48 15.17 -3.46
CA ILE A 71 3.20 15.69 -3.96
C ILE A 71 3.15 15.53 -5.48
N SER A 72 2.03 15.03 -6.00
CA SER A 72 1.78 14.87 -7.44
C SER A 72 0.32 15.15 -7.80
N ASP A 73 0.12 15.87 -8.90
CA ASP A 73 -1.18 16.11 -9.53
C ASP A 73 -1.61 15.01 -10.51
N LEU A 74 -0.79 13.97 -10.68
CA LEU A 74 -1.07 12.83 -11.55
C LEU A 74 -1.99 11.81 -10.88
N ASP A 75 -2.65 10.98 -11.69
CA ASP A 75 -3.38 9.84 -11.16
C ASP A 75 -2.44 8.77 -10.57
N LEU A 76 -2.98 7.81 -9.81
CA LEU A 76 -2.16 6.79 -9.12
C LEU A 76 -1.18 6.06 -10.05
N ASN A 77 -1.63 5.63 -11.23
CA ASN A 77 -0.77 4.85 -12.13
C ASN A 77 0.24 5.76 -12.81
N GLU A 78 -0.19 6.95 -13.25
CA GLU A 78 0.69 7.93 -13.88
C GLU A 78 1.82 8.34 -12.92
N ALA A 79 1.49 8.65 -11.68
CA ALA A 79 2.45 9.07 -10.66
C ALA A 79 3.46 7.96 -10.31
N LEU A 80 2.98 6.72 -10.12
CA LEU A 80 3.85 5.57 -9.86
C LEU A 80 4.75 5.24 -11.05
N ASN A 81 4.20 5.27 -12.27
CA ASN A 81 4.96 4.97 -13.48
C ASN A 81 5.97 6.07 -13.84
N GLU A 82 5.70 7.33 -13.49
CA GLU A 82 6.68 8.42 -13.55
C GLU A 82 7.86 8.13 -12.61
N MET A 83 7.59 7.80 -11.34
CA MET A 83 8.63 7.45 -10.36
C MET A 83 9.48 6.26 -10.80
N ILE A 84 8.85 5.22 -11.37
CA ILE A 84 9.56 4.08 -11.97
C ILE A 84 10.45 4.55 -13.13
N GLY A 85 9.95 5.44 -13.99
CA GLY A 85 10.69 6.00 -15.12
C GLY A 85 11.92 6.81 -14.69
N GLU A 86 11.79 7.63 -13.65
CA GLU A 86 12.89 8.43 -13.09
C GLU A 86 14.05 7.56 -12.59
N GLN A 87 13.75 6.41 -11.99
CA GLN A 87 14.74 5.47 -11.46
C GLN A 87 15.23 4.42 -12.47
N ALA A 88 14.63 4.37 -13.67
CA ALA A 88 14.91 3.31 -14.64
C ALA A 88 16.39 3.26 -15.06
N LYS A 89 17.07 4.42 -15.11
CA LYS A 89 18.51 4.49 -15.36
C LYS A 89 19.27 4.10 -14.09
N GLY A 90 19.83 2.90 -14.08
CA GLY A 90 20.71 2.42 -13.02
C GLY A 90 20.03 1.62 -11.91
N TRP A 91 18.68 1.64 -11.82
CA TRP A 91 17.82 0.84 -10.91
C TRP A 91 18.55 0.36 -9.63
N ALA A 92 18.93 1.33 -8.80
CA ALA A 92 19.83 1.11 -7.67
C ALA A 92 19.13 0.45 -6.47
N GLU A 93 17.81 0.62 -6.36
CA GLU A 93 16.96 0.11 -5.29
C GLU A 93 15.82 -0.73 -5.90
N ASP A 94 15.43 -1.81 -5.22
CA ASP A 94 14.19 -2.51 -5.57
C ASP A 94 13.01 -1.68 -5.02
N MET A 95 11.95 -1.49 -5.80
CA MET A 95 10.82 -0.65 -5.40
C MET A 95 9.68 -1.52 -4.86
N LEU A 96 9.26 -1.31 -3.62
CA LEU A 96 8.10 -1.95 -3.02
C LEU A 96 6.96 -0.95 -2.90
N ILE A 97 5.90 -1.15 -3.67
CA ILE A 97 4.65 -0.41 -3.52
C ILE A 97 3.81 -1.10 -2.46
N VAL A 98 3.34 -0.34 -1.46
CA VAL A 98 2.47 -0.80 -0.37
C VAL A 98 1.26 0.12 -0.29
N MET A 99 0.04 -0.41 -0.49
CA MET A 99 -1.18 0.40 -0.33
C MET A 99 -1.35 0.85 1.12
N ALA A 100 -1.81 2.09 1.32
CA ALA A 100 -1.86 2.73 2.65
C ALA A 100 -2.97 2.22 3.58
N ASP A 101 -3.83 1.34 3.10
CA ASP A 101 -4.99 0.80 3.81
C ASP A 101 -4.82 -0.66 4.27
N LEU A 102 -3.58 -1.14 4.25
CA LEU A 102 -3.19 -2.43 4.80
C LEU A 102 -2.95 -2.33 6.31
N ALA A 103 -4.01 -1.97 7.04
CA ALA A 103 -3.98 -1.71 8.48
C ALA A 103 -3.49 -2.89 9.33
N LEU A 104 -3.57 -4.11 8.78
CA LEU A 104 -3.14 -5.33 9.45
C LEU A 104 -1.67 -5.67 9.18
N LEU A 105 -0.98 -4.96 8.29
CA LEU A 105 0.37 -5.29 7.86
C LEU A 105 1.35 -5.26 9.03
N GLN A 106 2.28 -6.21 9.03
CA GLN A 106 3.32 -6.31 10.05
C GLN A 106 4.72 -6.24 9.46
N PRO A 107 5.71 -5.84 10.27
CA PRO A 107 7.14 -5.92 9.96
C PRO A 107 7.55 -7.19 9.17
N GLU A 108 7.11 -8.35 9.62
CA GLU A 108 7.47 -9.65 9.04
C GLU A 108 6.85 -9.88 7.66
N ASP A 109 5.74 -9.21 7.32
CA ASP A 109 5.14 -9.30 5.98
C ASP A 109 6.04 -8.64 4.92
N ILE A 110 6.71 -7.54 5.28
CA ILE A 110 7.66 -6.84 4.40
C ILE A 110 8.91 -7.69 4.18
N ASP A 111 9.39 -8.34 5.25
CA ASP A 111 10.56 -9.20 5.19
C ASP A 111 10.24 -10.45 4.34
N ALA A 112 9.04 -11.02 4.50
CA ALA A 112 8.57 -12.17 3.75
C ALA A 112 8.41 -11.89 2.25
N ILE A 113 7.73 -10.80 1.85
CA ILE A 113 7.57 -10.46 0.43
C ILE A 113 8.93 -10.18 -0.23
N SER A 114 9.86 -9.56 0.50
CA SER A 114 11.20 -9.23 0.01
C SER A 114 12.06 -10.47 -0.25
N ALA A 115 11.80 -11.57 0.46
CA ALA A 115 12.50 -12.84 0.30
C ALA A 115 11.99 -13.68 -0.90
N ILE A 116 10.80 -13.38 -1.44
CA ILE A 116 10.23 -14.16 -2.56
C ILE A 116 10.99 -13.86 -3.85
N PRO A 117 11.48 -14.89 -4.58
CA PRO A 117 12.19 -14.69 -5.84
C PRO A 117 11.25 -14.20 -6.96
N GLY A 118 11.83 -13.52 -7.94
CA GLY A 118 11.13 -13.02 -9.13
C GLY A 118 11.55 -11.59 -9.50
N ASP A 119 11.41 -11.22 -10.76
CA ASP A 119 11.60 -9.84 -11.22
C ASP A 119 10.49 -8.91 -10.69
N VAL A 120 9.31 -9.47 -10.46
CA VAL A 120 8.18 -8.82 -9.78
C VAL A 120 7.54 -9.78 -8.78
N VAL A 121 7.17 -9.31 -7.59
CA VAL A 121 6.37 -10.07 -6.62
C VAL A 121 5.06 -9.35 -6.38
N LEU A 122 3.94 -10.06 -6.53
CA LEU A 122 2.60 -9.50 -6.43
C LEU A 122 1.90 -10.04 -5.19
N ALA A 123 1.32 -9.15 -4.38
CA ALA A 123 0.39 -9.51 -3.32
C ALA A 123 -1.04 -9.10 -3.72
N PRO A 124 -1.99 -10.03 -3.82
CA PRO A 124 -3.37 -9.72 -4.16
C PRO A 124 -4.09 -9.01 -3.01
N GLY A 125 -5.07 -8.19 -3.34
CA GLY A 125 -6.10 -7.69 -2.41
C GLY A 125 -7.45 -8.38 -2.62
N ARG A 126 -8.44 -8.03 -1.77
CA ARG A 126 -9.81 -8.53 -1.93
C ARG A 126 -10.40 -8.03 -3.26
N GLY A 127 -11.33 -8.80 -3.82
CA GLY A 127 -12.00 -8.42 -5.07
C GLY A 127 -11.11 -8.39 -6.35
N GLY A 128 -9.90 -8.94 -6.29
CA GLY A 128 -8.99 -9.01 -7.46
C GLY A 128 -8.09 -7.78 -7.65
N GLY A 129 -8.03 -6.90 -6.65
CA GLY A 129 -7.05 -5.81 -6.56
C GLY A 129 -5.63 -6.33 -6.29
N THR A 130 -4.66 -5.41 -6.27
CA THR A 130 -3.25 -5.70 -5.93
C THR A 130 -2.89 -4.79 -4.77
N ASN A 131 -2.43 -5.35 -3.66
CA ASN A 131 -2.16 -4.59 -2.44
C ASN A 131 -0.69 -4.26 -2.27
N MET A 132 0.20 -5.10 -2.80
CA MET A 132 1.64 -4.84 -2.80
C MET A 132 2.28 -5.31 -4.09
N ILE A 133 3.30 -4.58 -4.55
CA ILE A 133 4.10 -4.92 -5.72
C ILE A 133 5.56 -4.67 -5.39
N LEU A 134 6.37 -5.72 -5.34
CA LEU A 134 7.82 -5.60 -5.30
C LEU A 134 8.36 -5.66 -6.73
N MET A 135 9.09 -4.64 -7.15
CA MET A 135 9.67 -4.50 -8.48
C MET A 135 11.19 -4.53 -8.40
N ARG A 136 11.79 -5.54 -9.02
CA ARG A 136 13.25 -5.67 -9.18
C ARG A 136 13.72 -5.36 -10.59
N SER A 137 12.77 -5.04 -11.49
CA SER A 137 13.00 -4.69 -12.88
C SER A 137 12.30 -3.37 -13.23
N PRO A 138 13.02 -2.40 -13.84
CA PRO A 138 12.46 -1.14 -14.32
C PRO A 138 11.54 -1.30 -15.53
N ALA A 139 11.39 -2.51 -16.09
CA ALA A 139 10.53 -2.76 -17.24
C ALA A 139 9.05 -2.86 -16.85
N PHE A 140 8.76 -3.26 -15.61
CA PHE A 140 7.38 -3.44 -15.13
C PHE A 140 6.68 -2.09 -14.92
N ARG A 141 5.35 -2.06 -15.03
CA ARG A 141 4.52 -0.86 -14.83
C ARG A 141 3.28 -1.19 -14.00
N THR A 142 2.67 -0.19 -13.41
CA THR A 142 1.49 -0.34 -12.55
C THR A 142 0.18 -0.04 -13.30
N CYS A 143 -0.88 -0.76 -12.95
CA CYS A 143 -2.23 -0.63 -13.52
C CYS A 143 -3.33 -1.01 -12.51
N TYR A 144 -3.60 -0.14 -11.53
CA TYR A 144 -4.53 -0.34 -10.41
C TYR A 144 -6.04 -0.22 -10.74
N ARG A 145 -6.44 -0.18 -12.02
CA ARG A 145 -7.86 0.00 -12.39
C ARG A 145 -8.58 -1.34 -12.52
N GLY A 146 -9.71 -1.51 -11.81
CA GLY A 146 -10.52 -2.74 -11.83
C GLY A 146 -9.80 -3.94 -11.21
N ILE A 147 -9.95 -5.13 -11.78
CA ILE A 147 -9.22 -6.35 -11.37
C ILE A 147 -7.73 -6.26 -11.72
N SER A 148 -6.95 -5.54 -10.91
CA SER A 148 -5.56 -5.21 -11.22
C SER A 148 -4.59 -6.39 -11.07
N PHE A 149 -4.85 -7.35 -10.18
CA PHE A 149 -3.92 -8.46 -9.95
C PHE A 149 -3.73 -9.36 -11.19
N PRO A 150 -4.80 -9.82 -11.86
CA PRO A 150 -4.66 -10.54 -13.14
C PRO A 150 -3.98 -9.72 -14.23
N LYS A 151 -4.20 -8.39 -14.25
CA LYS A 151 -3.55 -7.50 -15.23
C LYS A 151 -2.04 -7.40 -14.99
N HIS A 152 -1.62 -7.28 -13.74
CA HIS A 152 -0.21 -7.29 -13.35
C HIS A 152 0.45 -8.63 -13.66
N GLN A 153 -0.23 -9.76 -13.41
CA GLN A 153 0.25 -11.09 -13.81
C GLN A 153 0.47 -11.19 -15.33
N LYS A 154 -0.53 -10.77 -16.11
CA LYS A 154 -0.43 -10.75 -17.57
C LYS A 154 0.69 -9.84 -18.05
N MET A 155 0.86 -8.66 -17.46
CA MET A 155 1.92 -7.74 -17.83
C MET A 155 3.31 -8.33 -17.58
N ALA A 156 3.53 -8.98 -16.44
CA ALA A 156 4.80 -9.64 -16.14
C ALA A 156 5.12 -10.70 -17.21
N LEU A 157 4.13 -11.54 -17.54
CA LEU A 157 4.25 -12.56 -18.59
C LEU A 157 4.56 -11.95 -19.96
N ASP A 158 3.80 -10.94 -20.38
CA ASP A 158 3.95 -10.28 -21.69
C ASP A 158 5.33 -9.60 -21.84
N LEU A 159 5.94 -9.17 -20.72
CA LEU A 159 7.29 -8.60 -20.68
C LEU A 159 8.40 -9.65 -20.48
N GLY A 160 8.06 -10.94 -20.35
CA GLY A 160 9.02 -12.01 -20.08
C GLY A 160 9.66 -11.94 -18.69
N LEU A 161 9.02 -11.25 -17.73
CA LEU A 161 9.47 -11.12 -16.35
C LEU A 161 8.98 -12.29 -15.50
N THR A 162 9.83 -12.79 -14.62
CA THR A 162 9.46 -13.82 -13.64
C THR A 162 8.60 -13.20 -12.53
N ALA A 163 7.44 -13.80 -12.26
CA ALA A 163 6.51 -13.34 -11.22
C ALA A 163 6.52 -14.27 -10.00
N GLY A 164 6.78 -13.70 -8.82
CA GLY A 164 6.52 -14.32 -7.52
C GLY A 164 5.16 -13.86 -6.97
N TYR A 165 4.63 -14.61 -6.00
CA TYR A 165 3.33 -14.31 -5.39
C TYR A 165 3.40 -14.37 -3.87
N PHE A 166 2.95 -13.31 -3.21
CA PHE A 166 2.88 -13.24 -1.75
C PHE A 166 1.43 -13.31 -1.30
N TYR A 167 1.03 -14.48 -0.81
CA TYR A 167 -0.29 -14.68 -0.22
C TYR A 167 -0.19 -14.56 1.30
N SER A 168 -0.66 -13.45 1.85
CA SER A 168 -0.76 -13.21 3.28
C SER A 168 -2.15 -12.70 3.61
N TYR A 169 -2.72 -13.21 4.71
CA TYR A 169 -3.98 -12.72 5.23
C TYR A 169 -3.94 -11.22 5.51
N ARG A 170 -2.86 -10.75 6.15
CA ARG A 170 -2.69 -9.35 6.54
C ARG A 170 -2.49 -8.45 5.32
N ALA A 171 -1.64 -8.87 4.39
CA ALA A 171 -1.38 -8.11 3.17
C ALA A 171 -2.56 -8.12 2.19
N GLY A 172 -3.40 -9.16 2.23
CA GLY A 172 -4.59 -9.28 1.40
C GLY A 172 -5.85 -8.63 1.99
N CYS A 173 -5.76 -8.00 3.15
CA CYS A 173 -6.91 -7.40 3.85
C CYS A 173 -6.83 -5.86 3.83
N ASP A 174 -7.15 -5.29 2.68
CA ASP A 174 -7.42 -3.85 2.51
C ASP A 174 -8.75 -3.47 3.18
N ILE A 175 -8.76 -2.35 3.92
CA ILE A 175 -9.96 -1.90 4.66
C ILE A 175 -10.72 -0.88 3.83
N ASP A 176 -11.67 -1.33 3.00
CA ASP A 176 -12.39 -0.44 2.06
C ASP A 176 -13.90 -0.43 2.28
N GLU A 177 -14.49 -1.53 2.74
CA GLU A 177 -15.94 -1.70 2.90
C GLU A 177 -16.31 -1.92 4.37
N PRO A 178 -17.59 -1.69 4.77
CA PRO A 178 -17.99 -1.82 6.17
C PRO A 178 -17.66 -3.19 6.78
N SER A 179 -17.73 -4.28 6.00
CA SER A 179 -17.35 -5.61 6.46
C SER A 179 -15.87 -5.75 6.82
N ASP A 180 -14.99 -4.97 6.20
CA ASP A 180 -13.55 -5.03 6.49
C ASP A 180 -13.20 -4.40 7.84
N LEU A 181 -14.06 -3.50 8.36
CA LEU A 181 -13.89 -2.93 9.69
C LEU A 181 -13.93 -4.00 10.79
N VAL A 182 -14.68 -5.09 10.57
CA VAL A 182 -14.70 -6.23 11.51
C VAL A 182 -13.31 -6.86 11.59
N GLU A 183 -12.63 -7.04 10.45
CA GLU A 183 -11.28 -7.59 10.39
C GLU A 183 -10.28 -6.68 11.12
N LEU A 184 -10.43 -5.38 10.92
CA LEU A 184 -9.62 -4.38 11.61
C LEU A 184 -9.82 -4.45 13.14
N VAL A 185 -11.07 -4.53 13.60
CA VAL A 185 -11.39 -4.62 15.04
C VAL A 185 -10.89 -5.91 15.66
N LEU A 186 -10.99 -7.05 14.97
CA LEU A 186 -10.61 -8.36 15.49
C LEU A 186 -9.10 -8.61 15.45
N HIS A 187 -8.44 -8.21 14.37
CA HIS A 187 -7.05 -8.60 14.10
C HIS A 187 -6.05 -7.44 14.20
N GLY A 188 -6.52 -6.20 14.12
CA GLY A 188 -5.67 -5.02 14.16
C GLY A 188 -5.11 -4.74 15.55
N ARG A 189 -3.87 -4.23 15.58
CA ARG A 189 -3.14 -3.88 16.81
C ARG A 189 -2.65 -2.44 16.83
N GLY A 190 -2.76 -1.73 15.72
CA GLY A 190 -2.31 -0.36 15.55
C GLY A 190 -3.36 0.68 15.92
N ARG A 191 -3.07 1.94 15.56
CA ARG A 191 -3.91 3.10 15.83
C ARG A 191 -5.27 3.01 15.17
N SER A 192 -5.32 2.49 13.94
CA SER A 192 -6.57 2.35 13.19
C SER A 192 -7.52 1.38 13.89
N ALA A 193 -6.99 0.31 14.49
CA ALA A 193 -7.77 -0.66 15.25
C ALA A 193 -8.31 -0.07 16.56
N CYS A 194 -7.49 0.71 17.29
CA CYS A 194 -7.95 1.45 18.47
C CYS A 194 -9.11 2.40 18.11
N LEU A 195 -8.92 3.19 17.05
CA LEU A 195 -9.91 4.15 16.58
C LEU A 195 -11.22 3.46 16.15
N ALA A 196 -11.14 2.36 15.39
CA ALA A 196 -12.31 1.61 14.95
C ALA A 196 -13.13 1.04 16.12
N ARG A 197 -12.46 0.63 17.21
CA ARG A 197 -13.12 0.14 18.44
C ARG A 197 -13.84 1.27 19.19
N GLU A 198 -13.27 2.48 19.22
CA GLU A 198 -13.89 3.64 19.87
C GLU A 198 -15.16 4.12 19.13
N MET A 199 -15.18 3.99 17.80
CA MET A 199 -16.31 4.36 16.97
C MET A 199 -17.55 3.44 17.14
N LYS A 200 -17.45 2.36 17.94
CA LYS A 200 -18.53 1.38 18.18
C LYS A 200 -19.16 0.84 16.89
N LEU A 201 -18.35 0.66 15.84
CA LEU A 201 -18.81 0.29 14.49
C LEU A 201 -19.26 -1.17 14.39
N VAL A 202 -18.93 -1.96 15.41
CA VAL A 202 -19.30 -3.37 15.49
C VAL A 202 -19.87 -3.58 16.89
N ASP A 203 -21.14 -3.97 16.98
CA ASP A 203 -21.75 -4.46 18.21
C ASP A 203 -21.12 -5.83 18.57
N ILE A 204 -19.94 -5.80 19.19
CA ILE A 204 -19.28 -6.97 19.80
C ILE A 204 -19.33 -6.83 21.32
#